data_AF-A0AAW1CR67-F1
#
_entry.id   AF-A0AAW1CR67-F1
#
_cell.length_a   1.000
_cell.length_b   1.000
_cell.length_c   1.000
_cell.angle_alpha   90.00
_cell.angle_beta   90.00
_cell.angle_gamma   90.00
#
_symmetry.space_group_name_H-M   'P 1'
#
loop_
_entity.id
_entity.type
_entity.pdbx_description
1 polymer ?
#
loop_
_entity_poly.entity_id
_entity_poly.type
_entity_poly.pdbx_seq_one_letter_code
_entity_poly.pdbx_strand_id
1 'polypeptide(L)'
;MSQENNPNNDNEKIRIFDLECLFNDEDDDTDIDDEGDIWNDSWLRSSDSLINFFDDYNNNSNKVLKIESEINIRARRIKKSKLKQKLLKESINKKKTSFLSFMKKKNIKNYDFEFESWPVEYEYNQSLAVPRRQDPSGWRSSIASIIRSPCSVIGYMVIHTFGIRMIYPGSTSILNYILFNVLLDGRKALIEGMNGIRYKLKTKDANYIDTMFVDKRPRDRNASQEAHKGNTLVICSEGNAGFYENGIMPTAINADFSVLGWNHPGFGCSTGMPYLDQEQNAMETVMQFAIHKLGFPPNQIILYGWSIGGYSTTWAARHYTDVKAVVLDATFDDILPLAVRQMPDMLEPLVKMTIRCYADLNVAENLADYHGPVKLIRRSQDEIIATDPGNLATNRGNMLLTKLLKRRYPQLINNQTEKVLYRWLITTAADQGKFQQFL
;
A
#
# COMPACT_ATOMS: atom_id res chain seq x y z
N MET A 1 -23.11 -29.52 -41.10
CA MET A 1 -23.70 -28.18 -41.04
C MET A 1 -23.39 -27.64 -39.65
N SER A 2 -22.57 -26.60 -39.64
CA SER A 2 -21.81 -25.93 -38.57
C SER A 2 -22.40 -25.92 -37.16
N GLN A 3 -21.61 -26.37 -36.18
CA GLN A 3 -21.67 -25.87 -34.79
C GLN A 3 -20.67 -24.70 -34.68
N GLU A 4 -21.15 -23.54 -34.26
CA GLU A 4 -20.36 -22.34 -34.01
C GLU A 4 -19.58 -22.47 -32.70
N ASN A 5 -18.26 -22.29 -32.78
CA ASN A 5 -17.36 -22.10 -31.66
C ASN A 5 -17.60 -20.70 -31.07
N ASN A 6 -17.85 -20.62 -29.76
CA ASN A 6 -17.85 -19.37 -29.00
C ASN A 6 -16.54 -19.28 -28.19
N PRO A 7 -15.56 -18.43 -28.54
CA PRO A 7 -14.32 -18.28 -27.80
C PRO A 7 -14.42 -17.03 -26.92
N ASN A 8 -14.92 -17.16 -25.70
CA ASN A 8 -14.89 -16.07 -24.70
C ASN A 8 -14.95 -16.64 -23.29
N ASN A 9 -13.93 -17.41 -22.91
CA ASN A 9 -13.70 -17.76 -21.51
C ASN A 9 -12.19 -17.76 -21.22
N ASP A 10 -11.56 -16.60 -21.39
CA ASP A 10 -10.19 -16.38 -20.91
C ASP A 10 -10.26 -15.86 -19.47
N ASN A 11 -10.10 -16.80 -18.53
CA ASN A 11 -9.90 -16.52 -17.11
C ASN A 11 -8.82 -15.45 -16.89
N GLU A 12 -9.09 -14.54 -15.96
CA GLU A 12 -8.25 -13.43 -15.52
C GLU A 12 -6.85 -13.92 -15.05
N LYS A 13 -5.85 -13.94 -15.94
CA LYS A 13 -4.51 -14.48 -15.66
C LYS A 13 -3.66 -13.50 -14.83
N ILE A 14 -3.84 -13.51 -13.52
CA ILE A 14 -2.87 -13.00 -12.53
C ILE A 14 -1.58 -13.82 -12.65
N ARG A 15 -0.42 -13.18 -12.78
CA ARG A 15 0.87 -13.87 -12.83
C ARG A 15 1.73 -13.57 -11.61
N ILE A 16 2.19 -14.64 -11.00
CA ILE A 16 3.14 -14.65 -9.89
C ILE A 16 4.53 -15.00 -10.46
N PHE A 17 5.52 -14.14 -10.29
CA PHE A 17 6.93 -14.47 -10.51
C PHE A 17 7.56 -14.84 -9.15
N ASP A 18 7.84 -16.11 -8.96
CA ASP A 18 8.65 -16.61 -7.83
C ASP A 18 10.11 -16.74 -8.28
N LEU A 19 11.02 -15.98 -7.67
CA LEU A 19 12.44 -15.95 -8.08
C LEU A 19 13.26 -17.13 -7.54
N GLU A 20 12.68 -17.99 -6.68
CA GLU A 20 13.33 -19.19 -6.15
C GLU A 20 13.23 -20.42 -7.08
N CYS A 21 12.32 -20.41 -8.07
CA CYS A 21 12.11 -21.55 -8.97
C CYS A 21 13.01 -21.57 -10.22
N LEU A 22 14.03 -20.71 -10.32
CA LEU A 22 14.91 -20.69 -11.50
C LEU A 22 16.05 -21.71 -11.45
N PHE A 23 16.19 -22.51 -10.37
CA PHE A 23 17.35 -23.39 -10.18
C PHE A 23 17.09 -24.69 -9.38
N ASN A 24 15.88 -25.25 -9.34
CA ASN A 24 15.67 -26.59 -8.80
C ASN A 24 14.81 -27.41 -9.77
N ASP A 25 15.46 -28.33 -10.47
CA ASP A 25 14.82 -29.47 -11.12
C ASP A 25 14.46 -30.47 -10.01
N GLU A 26 13.18 -30.77 -9.86
CA GLU A 26 12.70 -32.10 -9.48
C GLU A 26 11.19 -32.16 -9.78
N ASP A 27 10.86 -33.04 -10.74
CA ASP A 27 9.51 -33.42 -11.13
C ASP A 27 8.79 -34.06 -9.95
N ASP A 28 7.55 -33.64 -9.68
CA ASP A 28 6.55 -34.56 -9.14
C ASP A 28 5.15 -34.10 -9.55
N ASP A 29 4.57 -34.89 -10.46
CA ASP A 29 3.18 -34.83 -10.90
C ASP A 29 2.26 -35.33 -9.78
N THR A 30 1.33 -34.51 -9.33
CA THR A 30 0.08 -35.01 -8.75
C THR A 30 -1.10 -34.11 -9.11
N ASP A 31 -2.00 -34.67 -9.91
CA ASP A 31 -3.37 -34.22 -10.13
C ASP A 31 -4.14 -34.13 -8.80
N ILE A 32 -4.84 -33.02 -8.56
CA ILE A 32 -5.93 -32.94 -7.58
C ILE A 32 -7.09 -32.17 -8.20
N ASP A 33 -8.25 -32.82 -8.10
CA ASP A 33 -9.53 -32.54 -8.74
C ASP A 33 -10.15 -31.17 -8.44
N ASP A 34 -10.94 -30.73 -9.44
CA ASP A 34 -11.91 -29.64 -9.42
C ASP A 34 -12.94 -29.77 -8.29
N GLU A 35 -13.01 -28.78 -7.41
CA GLU A 35 -14.28 -28.30 -6.87
C GLU A 35 -14.36 -26.79 -7.04
N GLY A 36 -15.25 -26.36 -7.93
CA GLY A 36 -15.51 -24.96 -8.21
C GLY A 36 -16.24 -24.27 -7.06
N ASP A 37 -15.88 -23.02 -6.82
CA ASP A 37 -16.78 -22.08 -6.17
C ASP A 37 -16.67 -20.69 -6.82
N ILE A 38 -17.85 -20.22 -7.20
CA ILE A 38 -18.15 -19.10 -8.07
C ILE A 38 -17.92 -17.78 -7.33
N TRP A 39 -17.04 -16.92 -7.83
CA TRP A 39 -17.05 -15.48 -7.53
C TRP A 39 -17.03 -14.69 -8.84
N ASN A 40 -18.22 -14.16 -9.16
CA ASN A 40 -18.54 -13.38 -10.34
C ASN A 40 -17.72 -12.09 -10.45
N ASP A 41 -17.38 -11.80 -11.69
CA ASP A 41 -16.96 -10.51 -12.25
C ASP A 41 -17.78 -9.32 -11.74
N SER A 42 -17.16 -8.43 -10.97
CA SER A 42 -17.69 -7.07 -10.77
C SER A 42 -16.62 -6.02 -10.43
N TRP A 43 -15.57 -5.87 -11.24
CA TRP A 43 -14.64 -4.73 -11.09
C TRP A 43 -14.26 -3.99 -12.39
N LEU A 44 -14.86 -4.34 -13.53
CA LEU A 44 -14.60 -3.72 -14.85
C LEU A 44 -15.56 -2.58 -15.24
N ARG A 45 -16.13 -1.81 -14.28
CA ARG A 45 -17.06 -0.69 -14.60
C ARG A 45 -16.78 0.63 -13.86
N SER A 46 -15.52 1.02 -13.68
CA SER A 46 -15.18 2.29 -12.99
C SER A 46 -14.77 3.47 -13.88
N SER A 47 -14.59 3.28 -15.20
CA SER A 47 -14.26 4.37 -16.12
C SER A 47 -15.51 5.13 -16.64
N ASP A 48 -16.61 4.43 -16.92
CA ASP A 48 -17.83 5.06 -17.48
C ASP A 48 -18.70 5.80 -16.44
N SER A 49 -18.49 5.59 -15.14
CA SER A 49 -19.26 6.29 -14.09
C SER A 49 -18.72 7.68 -13.75
N LEU A 50 -17.44 7.95 -14.02
CA LEU A 50 -16.80 9.24 -13.77
C LEU A 50 -17.17 10.30 -14.80
N ILE A 51 -17.38 9.90 -16.06
CA ILE A 51 -17.79 10.82 -17.13
C ILE A 51 -19.25 11.28 -16.91
N ASN A 52 -20.14 10.37 -16.52
CA ASN A 52 -21.53 10.70 -16.16
C ASN A 52 -21.65 11.58 -14.89
N PHE A 53 -20.65 11.54 -14.00
CA PHE A 53 -20.64 12.34 -12.77
C PHE A 53 -20.35 13.83 -13.02
N PHE A 54 -19.54 14.17 -14.04
CA PHE A 54 -19.25 15.56 -14.38
C PHE A 54 -20.42 16.26 -15.09
N ASP A 55 -21.23 15.52 -15.85
CA ASP A 55 -22.41 16.07 -16.52
C ASP A 55 -23.57 16.36 -15.54
N ASP A 56 -23.69 15.61 -14.45
CA ASP A 56 -24.73 15.78 -13.42
C ASP A 56 -24.42 16.93 -12.43
N TYR A 57 -23.17 17.41 -12.41
CA TYR A 57 -22.68 18.45 -11.48
C TYR A 57 -23.23 19.86 -11.80
N ASN A 58 -23.65 20.12 -13.04
CA ASN A 58 -24.11 21.45 -13.46
C ASN A 58 -25.55 21.80 -13.03
N ASN A 59 -26.29 20.90 -12.38
CA ASN A 59 -27.74 21.04 -12.19
C ASN A 59 -28.27 21.00 -10.73
N ASN A 60 -27.50 21.39 -9.69
CA ASN A 60 -28.02 21.24 -8.31
C ASN A 60 -27.59 22.28 -7.25
N SER A 61 -27.73 23.57 -7.54
CA SER A 61 -27.53 24.66 -6.56
C SER A 61 -28.48 24.58 -5.34
N ASN A 62 -29.69 24.02 -5.49
CA ASN A 62 -30.68 23.92 -4.41
C ASN A 62 -30.44 22.74 -3.44
N LYS A 63 -29.67 21.71 -3.82
CA LYS A 63 -29.31 20.60 -2.92
C LYS A 63 -28.21 20.97 -1.94
N VAL A 64 -27.27 21.82 -2.35
CA VAL A 64 -26.12 22.27 -1.53
C VAL A 64 -26.59 23.06 -0.30
N LEU A 65 -27.55 23.96 -0.45
CA LEU A 65 -28.10 24.76 0.65
C LEU A 65 -28.82 23.91 1.71
N LYS A 66 -29.43 22.80 1.30
CA LYS A 66 -30.11 21.89 2.24
C LYS A 66 -29.11 21.09 3.08
N ILE A 67 -28.00 20.67 2.49
CA ILE A 67 -26.90 19.95 3.15
C ILE A 67 -26.20 20.85 4.19
N GLU A 68 -25.95 22.12 3.88
CA GLU A 68 -25.34 23.08 4.82
C GLU A 68 -26.20 23.31 6.08
N SER A 69 -27.52 23.30 5.92
CA SER A 69 -28.45 23.45 7.05
C SER A 69 -28.40 22.25 8.01
N GLU A 70 -28.27 21.03 7.48
CA GLU A 70 -28.18 19.81 8.28
C GLU A 70 -26.83 19.67 8.99
N ILE A 71 -25.73 20.07 8.32
CA ILE A 71 -24.39 20.13 8.93
C ILE A 71 -24.37 21.05 10.15
N ASN A 72 -24.99 22.24 10.04
CA ASN A 72 -25.06 23.21 11.13
C ASN A 72 -25.89 22.72 12.33
N ILE A 73 -26.97 21.99 12.07
CA ILE A 73 -27.79 21.38 13.13
C ILE A 73 -27.00 20.27 13.85
N ARG A 74 -26.23 19.46 13.09
CA ARG A 74 -25.41 18.37 13.64
C ARG A 74 -24.22 18.89 14.45
N ALA A 75 -23.58 19.99 14.02
CA ALA A 75 -22.52 20.67 14.77
C ALA A 75 -22.99 21.20 16.14
N ARG A 76 -24.22 21.72 16.23
CA ARG A 76 -24.81 22.18 17.51
C ARG A 76 -25.09 21.04 18.49
N ARG A 77 -25.45 19.84 17.99
CA ARG A 77 -25.65 18.64 18.83
C ARG A 77 -24.33 18.11 19.42
N ILE A 78 -23.25 18.16 18.63
CA ILE A 78 -21.88 17.77 19.07
C ILE A 78 -21.36 18.73 20.17
N LYS A 79 -21.68 20.03 20.08
CA LYS A 79 -21.29 21.01 21.11
C LYS A 79 -21.96 20.74 22.46
N LYS A 80 -23.22 20.27 22.47
CA LYS A 80 -23.96 19.87 23.68
C LYS A 80 -23.45 18.56 24.30
N SER A 81 -22.97 17.59 23.50
CA SER A 81 -22.39 16.35 24.03
C SER A 81 -21.03 16.57 24.70
N LYS A 82 -20.20 17.47 24.15
CA LYS A 82 -18.90 17.86 24.76
C LYS A 82 -19.05 18.51 26.14
N LEU A 83 -20.11 19.29 26.36
CA LEU A 83 -20.40 19.88 27.68
C LEU A 83 -20.80 18.83 28.72
N LYS A 84 -21.59 17.82 28.31
CA LYS A 84 -22.02 16.71 29.18
C LYS A 84 -20.85 15.77 29.54
N GLN A 85 -19.90 15.57 28.64
CA GLN A 85 -18.68 14.79 28.89
C GLN A 85 -17.68 15.53 29.80
N LYS A 86 -17.63 16.87 29.74
CA LYS A 86 -16.78 17.69 30.62
C LYS A 86 -17.22 17.57 32.09
N LEU A 87 -18.52 17.62 32.35
CA LEU A 87 -19.10 17.47 33.70
C LEU A 87 -18.92 16.05 34.27
N LEU A 88 -18.90 15.02 33.42
CA LEU A 88 -18.67 13.64 33.85
C LEU A 88 -17.19 13.38 34.23
N LYS A 89 -16.25 14.09 33.60
CA LYS A 89 -14.81 13.98 33.89
C LYS A 89 -14.43 14.62 35.24
N GLU A 90 -15.17 15.60 35.72
CA GLU A 90 -14.89 16.29 37.00
C GLU A 90 -15.33 15.49 38.24
N SER A 91 -16.17 14.46 38.09
CA SER A 91 -16.70 13.67 39.21
C SER A 91 -15.85 12.46 39.62
N ILE A 92 -14.86 12.04 38.84
CA ILE A 92 -14.18 10.75 39.06
C ILE A 92 -12.69 10.95 39.26
N ASN A 93 -12.28 11.30 40.48
CA ASN A 93 -10.88 11.17 40.87
C ASN A 93 -10.71 10.78 42.35
N LYS A 94 -10.44 9.49 42.62
CA LYS A 94 -9.38 9.02 43.53
C LYS A 94 -9.28 7.48 43.56
N LYS A 95 -8.08 7.01 43.18
CA LYS A 95 -7.41 5.74 43.56
C LYS A 95 -8.13 4.41 43.26
N LYS A 96 -7.91 3.86 42.06
CA LYS A 96 -7.92 2.40 41.75
C LYS A 96 -7.34 2.12 40.34
N THR A 97 -6.16 2.68 40.04
CA THR A 97 -5.76 3.02 38.66
C THR A 97 -4.59 2.21 38.11
N SER A 98 -4.68 0.88 38.14
CA SER A 98 -3.72 0.04 37.39
C SER A 98 -4.43 -1.14 36.72
N PHE A 99 -5.13 -1.97 37.49
CA PHE A 99 -5.87 -3.12 36.94
C PHE A 99 -7.14 -2.72 36.15
N LEU A 100 -7.88 -1.72 36.64
CA LEU A 100 -9.08 -1.19 35.96
C LEU A 100 -8.75 -0.44 34.66
N SER A 101 -7.55 0.12 34.53
CA SER A 101 -7.07 0.78 33.30
C SER A 101 -6.81 -0.26 32.21
N PHE A 102 -6.23 -1.41 32.56
CA PHE A 102 -5.98 -2.51 31.66
C PHE A 102 -7.29 -3.15 31.16
N MET A 103 -8.22 -3.44 32.06
CA MET A 103 -9.55 -3.99 31.72
C MET A 103 -10.41 -2.99 30.91
N LYS A 104 -10.37 -1.69 31.22
CA LYS A 104 -11.05 -0.66 30.41
C LYS A 104 -10.44 -0.52 29.01
N LYS A 105 -9.11 -0.56 28.86
CA LYS A 105 -8.46 -0.53 27.55
C LYS A 105 -8.87 -1.71 26.67
N LYS A 106 -8.96 -2.93 27.23
CA LYS A 106 -9.34 -4.12 26.46
C LYS A 106 -10.79 -4.04 25.95
N ASN A 107 -11.72 -3.55 26.77
CA ASN A 107 -13.14 -3.44 26.37
C ASN A 107 -13.42 -2.24 25.44
N ILE A 108 -12.66 -1.14 25.56
CA ILE A 108 -12.81 0.04 24.68
C ILE A 108 -12.40 -0.27 23.24
N LYS A 109 -11.46 -1.21 23.02
CA LYS A 109 -11.00 -1.62 21.68
C LYS A 109 -12.08 -2.31 20.84
N ASN A 110 -13.15 -2.78 21.46
CA ASN A 110 -14.28 -3.41 20.77
C ASN A 110 -15.31 -2.38 20.26
N TYR A 111 -15.09 -1.08 20.50
CA TYR A 111 -15.98 -0.01 20.05
C TYR A 111 -15.22 0.92 19.10
N ASP A 112 -15.84 1.28 17.97
CA ASP A 112 -15.32 2.31 17.08
C ASP A 112 -15.73 3.69 17.63
N PHE A 113 -14.77 4.43 18.17
CA PHE A 113 -14.94 5.82 18.62
C PHE A 113 -13.97 6.73 17.89
N GLU A 114 -14.19 8.05 17.94
CA GLU A 114 -13.41 9.04 17.20
C GLU A 114 -11.90 8.78 17.31
N PHE A 115 -11.23 8.59 16.17
CA PHE A 115 -9.81 8.23 16.13
C PHE A 115 -8.97 9.23 16.91
N GLU A 116 -9.28 10.54 16.89
CA GLU A 116 -8.61 11.57 17.69
C GLU A 116 -8.50 11.20 19.18
N SER A 117 -9.56 10.58 19.73
CA SER A 117 -9.62 10.15 21.13
C SER A 117 -8.94 8.79 21.40
N TRP A 118 -8.52 8.06 20.36
CA TRP A 118 -7.83 6.78 20.49
C TRP A 118 -6.46 6.97 21.15
N PRO A 119 -6.08 6.17 22.16
CA PRO A 119 -4.79 6.34 22.82
C PRO A 119 -3.64 6.04 21.86
N VAL A 120 -2.54 6.79 21.94
CA VAL A 120 -1.30 6.41 21.23
C VAL A 120 -0.71 5.18 21.93
N GLU A 121 -0.58 4.06 21.21
CA GLU A 121 -0.05 2.81 21.78
C GLU A 121 1.43 2.57 21.46
N TYR A 122 1.95 3.25 20.45
CA TYR A 122 3.35 3.25 20.08
C TYR A 122 3.75 4.62 19.54
N GLU A 123 4.94 5.07 19.93
CA GLU A 123 5.53 6.33 19.45
C GLU A 123 6.92 6.02 18.91
N TYR A 124 7.24 6.64 17.78
CA TYR A 124 8.55 6.57 17.15
C TYR A 124 9.66 6.81 18.18
N ASN A 125 10.67 5.93 18.16
CA ASN A 125 11.83 6.05 19.02
C ASN A 125 13.09 6.30 18.20
N GLN A 126 13.68 7.48 18.39
CA GLN A 126 14.90 7.90 17.69
C GLN A 126 16.12 7.00 17.99
N SER A 127 16.15 6.33 19.16
CA SER A 127 17.23 5.39 19.51
C SER A 127 17.14 4.06 18.78
N LEU A 128 15.98 3.73 18.21
CA LEU A 128 15.72 2.52 17.42
C LEU A 128 15.72 2.80 15.92
N ALA A 129 16.08 4.03 15.54
CA ALA A 129 16.14 4.44 14.14
C ALA A 129 17.27 3.69 13.43
N VAL A 130 16.93 3.04 12.31
CA VAL A 130 17.95 2.42 11.46
C VAL A 130 18.65 3.53 10.67
N PRO A 131 19.99 3.50 10.53
CA PRO A 131 20.70 4.46 9.70
C PRO A 131 20.10 4.51 8.29
N ARG A 132 19.69 5.69 7.84
CA ARG A 132 19.22 5.87 6.46
C ARG A 132 20.39 5.59 5.52
N ARG A 133 20.27 4.55 4.68
CA ARG A 133 21.24 4.36 3.59
C ARG A 133 21.11 5.60 2.72
N GLN A 134 22.24 6.28 2.46
CA GLN A 134 22.22 7.52 1.70
C GLN A 134 21.64 7.24 0.32
N ASP A 135 20.56 7.93 -0.02
CA ASP A 135 20.13 8.04 -1.42
C ASP A 135 21.34 8.58 -2.20
N PRO A 136 21.80 7.92 -3.29
CA PRO A 136 22.93 8.38 -4.08
C PRO A 136 22.66 9.79 -4.61
N SER A 137 23.14 10.80 -3.87
CA SER A 137 23.10 12.23 -4.20
C SER A 137 21.91 12.66 -5.06
N GLY A 138 20.69 12.31 -4.66
CA GLY A 138 19.49 12.98 -5.15
C GLY A 138 19.56 14.42 -4.64
N TRP A 139 19.13 15.39 -5.45
CA TRP A 139 19.18 16.85 -5.26
C TRP A 139 18.82 17.45 -3.87
N ARG A 140 18.40 16.61 -2.93
CA ARG A 140 17.87 16.87 -1.59
C ARG A 140 18.85 17.39 -0.55
N SER A 141 20.17 17.35 -0.78
CA SER A 141 21.12 17.66 0.31
C SER A 141 21.29 19.14 0.65
N SER A 142 20.55 20.08 0.05
CA SER A 142 20.56 21.45 0.56
C SER A 142 19.28 22.18 0.18
N ILE A 143 18.61 22.78 1.16
CA ILE A 143 17.65 23.87 0.94
C ILE A 143 18.24 24.96 0.03
N ALA A 144 19.58 25.09 -0.01
CA ALA A 144 20.32 25.93 -0.95
C ALA A 144 20.24 25.53 -2.44
N SER A 145 19.85 24.30 -2.80
CA SER A 145 19.60 23.88 -4.20
C SER A 145 18.18 24.25 -4.64
N ILE A 146 17.19 24.13 -3.75
CA ILE A 146 15.78 24.49 -3.97
C ILE A 146 15.61 26.00 -4.23
N ILE A 147 16.43 26.84 -3.59
CA ILE A 147 16.41 28.29 -3.77
C ILE A 147 17.12 28.72 -5.07
N ARG A 148 17.94 27.86 -5.70
CA ARG A 148 18.74 28.23 -6.87
C ARG A 148 18.01 28.15 -8.22
N SER A 149 16.86 27.50 -8.30
CA SER A 149 16.07 27.41 -9.53
C SER A 149 14.63 27.89 -9.32
N PRO A 150 14.14 28.90 -10.06
CA PRO A 150 12.74 29.29 -10.03
C PRO A 150 11.78 28.11 -10.29
N CYS A 151 12.20 27.14 -11.13
CA CYS A 151 11.41 25.95 -11.44
C CYS A 151 11.25 24.98 -10.27
N SER A 152 12.21 24.90 -9.32
CA SER A 152 12.04 24.05 -8.12
C SER A 152 11.02 24.63 -7.15
N VAL A 153 10.91 25.96 -7.06
CA VAL A 153 9.87 26.62 -6.25
C VAL A 153 8.47 26.35 -6.84
N ILE A 154 8.33 26.43 -8.17
CA ILE A 154 7.06 26.08 -8.84
C ILE A 154 6.69 24.63 -8.57
N GLY A 155 7.64 23.69 -8.71
CA GLY A 155 7.39 22.28 -8.39
C GLY A 155 6.97 22.06 -6.93
N TYR A 156 7.55 22.81 -5.99
CA TYR A 156 7.14 22.78 -4.58
C TYR A 156 5.68 23.22 -4.42
N MET A 157 5.28 24.32 -5.08
CA MET A 157 3.90 24.78 -5.05
C MET A 157 2.95 23.75 -5.67
N VAL A 158 3.32 23.15 -6.81
CA VAL A 158 2.52 22.12 -7.48
C VAL A 158 2.29 20.92 -6.56
N ILE A 159 3.36 20.36 -5.97
CA ILE A 159 3.22 19.15 -5.15
C ILE A 159 2.42 19.40 -3.87
N HIS A 160 2.55 20.59 -3.25
CA HIS A 160 1.87 20.90 -1.98
C HIS A 160 0.41 21.39 -2.15
N THR A 161 0.02 21.82 -3.35
CA THR A 161 -1.36 22.24 -3.62
C THR A 161 -2.21 21.06 -4.12
N PHE A 162 -1.95 20.55 -5.31
CA PHE A 162 -2.75 19.48 -5.93
C PHE A 162 -1.94 18.23 -6.35
N GLY A 163 -0.64 18.37 -6.60
CA GLY A 163 0.22 17.28 -7.10
C GLY A 163 0.16 16.03 -6.24
N ILE A 164 0.38 16.17 -4.92
CA ILE A 164 0.37 15.02 -4.02
C ILE A 164 -1.00 14.34 -3.93
N ARG A 165 -2.08 15.12 -4.07
CA ARG A 165 -3.46 14.62 -4.04
C ARG A 165 -3.83 13.83 -5.30
N MET A 166 -3.18 14.11 -6.43
CA MET A 166 -3.33 13.29 -7.64
C MET A 166 -2.51 12.01 -7.57
N ILE A 167 -1.31 12.05 -6.97
CA ILE A 167 -0.49 10.86 -6.78
C ILE A 167 -1.16 9.91 -5.78
N TYR A 168 -1.73 10.46 -4.69
CA TYR A 168 -2.40 9.73 -3.62
C TYR A 168 -3.82 10.28 -3.37
N PRO A 169 -4.80 9.96 -4.25
CA PRO A 169 -6.19 10.41 -4.07
C PRO A 169 -6.84 9.93 -2.76
N GLY A 170 -6.38 8.82 -2.18
CA GLY A 170 -6.83 8.33 -0.87
C GLY A 170 -6.58 9.31 0.29
N SER A 171 -5.66 10.26 0.13
CA SER A 171 -5.40 11.32 1.12
C SER A 171 -6.40 12.48 1.06
N THR A 172 -7.29 12.51 0.06
CA THR A 172 -8.24 13.61 -0.12
C THR A 172 -9.43 13.48 0.82
N SER A 173 -9.88 14.59 1.41
CA SER A 173 -11.06 14.59 2.28
C SER A 173 -12.33 14.12 1.57
N ILE A 174 -12.44 14.37 0.26
CA ILE A 174 -13.58 13.95 -0.56
C ILE A 174 -13.64 12.43 -0.65
N LEU A 175 -12.55 11.79 -1.05
CA LEU A 175 -12.54 10.33 -1.18
C LEU A 175 -12.69 9.64 0.18
N ASN A 176 -12.04 10.16 1.22
CA ASN A 176 -12.23 9.69 2.60
C ASN A 176 -13.70 9.80 3.06
N TYR A 177 -14.41 10.86 2.68
CA TYR A 177 -15.83 11.02 2.99
C TYR A 177 -16.71 10.02 2.23
N ILE A 178 -16.46 9.85 0.92
CA ILE A 178 -17.21 8.91 0.07
C ILE A 178 -17.04 7.47 0.56
N LEU A 179 -15.81 7.08 0.90
CA LEU A 179 -15.48 5.73 1.33
C LEU A 179 -15.75 5.48 2.81
N PHE A 180 -16.17 6.49 3.59
CA PHE A 180 -16.30 6.39 5.04
C PHE A 180 -17.05 5.13 5.52
N ASN A 181 -18.21 4.83 4.93
CA ASN A 181 -18.99 3.64 5.31
C ASN A 181 -18.27 2.33 4.93
N VAL A 182 -17.64 2.29 3.74
CA VAL A 182 -16.86 1.12 3.28
C VAL A 182 -15.69 0.85 4.23
N LEU A 183 -14.95 1.90 4.62
CA LEU A 183 -13.85 1.77 5.57
C LEU A 183 -14.33 1.34 6.95
N LEU A 184 -15.44 1.90 7.42
CA LEU A 184 -16.03 1.54 8.71
C LEU A 184 -16.48 0.07 8.73
N ASP A 185 -17.12 -0.41 7.67
CA ASP A 185 -17.54 -1.81 7.56
C ASP A 185 -16.37 -2.77 7.36
N GLY A 186 -15.36 -2.39 6.55
CA GLY A 186 -14.11 -3.16 6.42
C GLY A 186 -13.36 -3.29 7.75
N ARG A 187 -13.29 -2.21 8.53
CA ARG A 187 -12.72 -2.25 9.88
C ARG A 187 -13.48 -3.16 10.82
N LYS A 188 -14.83 -3.13 10.80
CA LYS A 188 -15.65 -4.05 11.60
C LYS A 188 -15.39 -5.51 11.20
N ALA A 189 -15.35 -5.81 9.91
CA ALA A 189 -15.08 -7.16 9.41
C ALA A 189 -13.72 -7.69 9.92
N LEU A 190 -12.69 -6.84 9.92
CA LEU A 190 -11.38 -7.20 10.47
C LEU A 190 -11.43 -7.45 11.99
N ILE A 191 -12.11 -6.59 12.75
CA ILE A 191 -12.19 -6.71 14.23
C ILE A 191 -13.04 -7.93 14.64
N GLU A 192 -14.25 -8.03 14.10
CA GLU A 192 -15.25 -9.03 14.51
C GLU A 192 -15.01 -10.39 13.85
N GLY A 193 -14.65 -10.40 12.56
CA GLY A 193 -14.47 -11.63 11.78
C GLY A 193 -13.05 -12.20 11.84
N MET A 194 -12.03 -11.35 12.01
CA MET A 194 -10.62 -11.76 11.93
C MET A 194 -9.82 -11.50 13.21
N ASN A 195 -10.48 -11.15 14.32
CA ASN A 195 -9.85 -10.81 15.60
C ASN A 195 -8.80 -9.68 15.49
N GLY A 196 -9.04 -8.73 14.59
CA GLY A 196 -8.18 -7.59 14.37
C GLY A 196 -8.12 -6.67 15.58
N ILE A 197 -6.92 -6.15 15.84
CA ILE A 197 -6.65 -5.18 16.90
C ILE A 197 -6.13 -3.91 16.25
N ARG A 198 -6.91 -2.83 16.39
CA ARG A 198 -6.53 -1.50 15.94
C ARG A 198 -5.49 -0.87 16.87
N TYR A 199 -4.52 -0.17 16.28
CA TYR A 199 -3.51 0.61 17.00
C TYR A 199 -3.31 1.97 16.35
N LYS A 200 -3.09 2.99 17.18
CA LYS A 200 -2.62 4.31 16.76
C LYS A 200 -1.12 4.42 17.02
N LEU A 201 -0.36 4.64 15.95
CA LEU A 201 1.07 4.88 16.01
C LEU A 201 1.37 6.38 15.84
N LYS A 202 2.27 6.95 16.64
CA LYS A 202 2.74 8.33 16.48
C LYS A 202 4.13 8.34 15.87
N THR A 203 4.29 9.06 14.77
CA THR A 203 5.51 9.14 13.96
C THR A 203 6.43 10.27 14.42
N LYS A 204 7.65 10.29 13.84
CA LYS A 204 8.68 11.30 14.13
C LYS A 204 8.23 12.75 13.89
N ASP A 205 7.42 12.97 12.86
CA ASP A 205 6.89 14.29 12.48
C ASP A 205 5.52 14.58 13.15
N ALA A 206 5.19 13.83 14.20
CA ALA A 206 3.99 13.95 15.01
C ALA A 206 2.67 13.64 14.26
N ASN A 207 2.73 12.96 13.11
CA ASN A 207 1.56 12.36 12.50
C ASN A 207 1.11 11.09 13.24
N TYR A 208 -0.19 10.81 13.19
CA TYR A 208 -0.79 9.59 13.70
C TYR A 208 -1.15 8.66 12.54
N ILE A 209 -0.71 7.41 12.62
CA ILE A 209 -0.96 6.38 11.63
C ILE A 209 -1.95 5.37 12.22
N ASP A 210 -3.04 5.14 11.49
CA ASP A 210 -4.03 4.13 11.81
C ASP A 210 -3.59 2.77 11.27
N THR A 211 -3.61 1.76 12.14
CA THR A 211 -3.11 0.42 11.81
C THR A 211 -4.02 -0.67 12.37
N MET A 212 -4.01 -1.82 11.71
CA MET A 212 -4.75 -3.01 12.12
C MET A 212 -3.83 -4.21 12.15
N PHE A 213 -3.80 -4.90 13.28
CA PHE A 213 -2.99 -6.11 13.48
C PHE A 213 -3.88 -7.33 13.72
N VAL A 214 -3.63 -8.40 12.97
CA VAL A 214 -4.25 -9.72 13.16
C VAL A 214 -3.14 -10.70 13.56
N ASP A 215 -3.24 -11.22 14.78
CA ASP A 215 -2.26 -12.16 15.34
C ASP A 215 -2.71 -13.61 15.11
N LYS A 216 -1.98 -14.33 14.26
CA LYS A 216 -2.21 -15.76 13.96
C LYS A 216 -1.23 -16.67 14.69
N ARG A 217 -0.37 -16.16 15.59
CA ARG A 217 0.53 -16.99 16.39
C ARG A 217 -0.26 -17.95 17.28
N PRO A 218 0.19 -19.21 17.46
CA PRO A 218 -0.48 -20.16 18.33
C PRO A 218 -0.54 -19.62 19.77
N ARG A 219 -1.70 -19.78 20.41
CA ARG A 219 -1.92 -19.35 21.81
C ARG A 219 -1.40 -20.37 22.82
N ASP A 220 -1.31 -21.64 22.42
CA ASP A 220 -0.77 -22.72 23.24
C ASP A 220 0.75 -22.80 23.05
N ARG A 221 1.49 -22.78 24.17
CA ARG A 221 2.95 -22.90 24.19
C ARG A 221 3.43 -24.34 23.96
N ASN A 222 2.52 -25.31 24.04
CA ASN A 222 2.80 -26.74 23.85
C ASN A 222 2.50 -27.23 22.43
N ALA A 223 1.92 -26.39 21.56
CA ALA A 223 1.82 -26.70 20.13
C ALA A 223 3.25 -26.81 19.55
N SER A 224 3.50 -27.82 18.71
CA SER A 224 4.81 -28.01 18.07
C SER A 224 5.26 -26.70 17.42
N GLN A 225 6.51 -26.29 17.65
CA GLN A 225 7.11 -25.14 16.94
C GLN A 225 7.42 -25.45 15.46
N GLU A 226 6.72 -26.42 14.87
CA GLU A 226 6.67 -26.53 13.41
C GLU A 226 6.19 -25.21 12.84
N ALA A 227 6.69 -24.84 11.66
CA ALA A 227 6.66 -23.48 11.12
C ALA A 227 5.25 -22.97 10.83
N HIS A 228 4.47 -22.66 11.87
CA HIS A 228 3.17 -22.02 11.77
C HIS A 228 3.37 -20.69 11.06
N LYS A 229 2.66 -20.50 9.94
CA LYS A 229 2.72 -19.27 9.14
C LYS A 229 2.42 -18.03 9.98
N GLY A 230 1.62 -18.15 11.04
CA GLY A 230 1.33 -17.10 12.01
C GLY A 230 2.57 -16.52 12.73
N ASN A 231 3.67 -17.26 12.81
CA ASN A 231 4.95 -16.73 13.33
C ASN A 231 5.66 -15.80 12.36
N THR A 232 5.20 -15.71 11.11
CA THR A 232 5.63 -14.73 10.12
C THR A 232 4.60 -13.61 10.05
N LEU A 233 5.06 -12.36 10.10
CA LEU A 233 4.25 -11.15 9.92
C LEU A 233 4.31 -10.69 8.47
N VAL A 234 3.15 -10.46 7.85
CA VAL A 234 3.05 -9.74 6.58
C VAL A 234 2.65 -8.29 6.87
N ILE A 235 3.48 -7.33 6.46
CA ILE A 235 3.14 -5.91 6.53
C ILE A 235 2.60 -5.45 5.18
N CYS A 236 1.33 -5.04 5.14
CA CYS A 236 0.63 -4.65 3.92
C CYS A 236 0.69 -3.13 3.71
N SER A 237 1.20 -2.70 2.55
CA SER A 237 1.23 -1.30 2.10
C SER A 237 0.36 -1.15 0.86
N GLU A 238 -0.66 -0.30 0.96
CA GLU A 238 -1.77 -0.24 0.00
C GLU A 238 -1.48 0.63 -1.23
N GLY A 239 -2.42 0.60 -2.19
CA GLY A 239 -2.41 1.44 -3.38
C GLY A 239 -2.77 2.91 -3.10
N ASN A 240 -2.71 3.74 -4.13
CA ASN A 240 -2.89 5.20 -4.02
C ASN A 240 -4.31 5.67 -3.63
N ALA A 241 -5.28 4.76 -3.71
CA ALA A 241 -6.65 4.91 -3.22
C ALA A 241 -7.08 3.69 -2.37
N GLY A 242 -6.13 2.84 -1.98
CA GLY A 242 -6.36 1.66 -1.16
C GLY A 242 -6.18 1.98 0.32
N PHE A 243 -6.93 1.29 1.16
CA PHE A 243 -6.86 1.41 2.62
C PHE A 243 -6.73 0.02 3.21
N TYR A 244 -6.13 -0.11 4.39
CA TYR A 244 -5.98 -1.42 5.00
C TYR A 244 -7.34 -2.09 5.25
N GLU A 245 -8.39 -1.28 5.44
CA GLU A 245 -9.76 -1.73 5.68
C GLU A 245 -10.39 -2.49 4.49
N ASN A 246 -9.96 -2.21 3.26
CA ASN A 246 -10.56 -2.76 2.03
C ASN A 246 -9.52 -3.20 0.99
N GLY A 247 -8.26 -3.34 1.39
CA GLY A 247 -7.14 -3.62 0.52
C GLY A 247 -6.62 -5.05 0.61
N ILE A 248 -5.30 -5.21 0.61
CA ILE A 248 -4.61 -6.50 0.41
C ILE A 248 -4.43 -7.32 1.70
N MET A 249 -4.81 -6.78 2.87
CA MET A 249 -4.72 -7.51 4.15
C MET A 249 -5.39 -8.89 4.14
N PRO A 250 -6.64 -9.05 3.67
CA PRO A 250 -7.36 -10.32 3.77
C PRO A 250 -6.63 -11.48 3.08
N THR A 251 -5.93 -11.22 1.96
CA THR A 251 -5.16 -12.24 1.23
C THR A 251 -4.11 -12.91 2.14
N ALA A 252 -3.35 -12.12 2.90
CA ALA A 252 -2.33 -12.66 3.80
C ALA A 252 -2.94 -13.30 5.06
N ILE A 253 -4.07 -12.78 5.55
CA ILE A 253 -4.79 -13.34 6.72
C ILE A 253 -5.35 -14.73 6.38
N ASN A 254 -5.92 -14.88 5.18
CA ASN A 254 -6.49 -16.14 4.68
C ASN A 254 -5.40 -17.18 4.37
N ALA A 255 -4.16 -16.73 4.11
CA ALA A 255 -2.99 -17.59 4.00
C ALA A 255 -2.36 -17.95 5.37
N ASP A 256 -3.05 -17.67 6.48
CA ASP A 256 -2.66 -17.95 7.87
C ASP A 256 -1.40 -17.25 8.40
N PHE A 257 -1.00 -16.15 7.77
CA PHE A 257 0.02 -15.27 8.32
C PHE A 257 -0.54 -14.34 9.39
N SER A 258 0.31 -13.91 10.33
CA SER A 258 -0.01 -12.70 11.10
C SER A 258 0.11 -11.51 10.15
N VAL A 259 -0.76 -10.50 10.28
CA VAL A 259 -0.81 -9.38 9.31
C VAL A 259 -0.90 -8.05 10.03
N LEU A 260 -0.12 -7.07 9.57
CA LEU A 260 -0.19 -5.68 9.98
C LEU A 260 -0.47 -4.81 8.75
N GLY A 261 -1.67 -4.26 8.67
CA GLY A 261 -2.00 -3.23 7.70
C GLY A 261 -1.90 -1.84 8.33
N TRP A 262 -1.59 -0.86 7.50
CA TRP A 262 -1.46 0.53 7.90
C TRP A 262 -1.98 1.46 6.79
N ASN A 263 -2.54 2.59 7.19
CA ASN A 263 -2.99 3.61 6.26
C ASN A 263 -1.90 4.67 6.09
N HIS A 264 -1.58 5.00 4.83
CA HIS A 264 -0.68 6.10 4.47
C HIS A 264 -1.04 7.40 5.22
N PRO A 265 -0.09 8.29 5.54
CA PRO A 265 -0.38 9.66 5.95
C PRO A 265 -1.53 10.30 5.17
N GLY A 266 -2.55 10.78 5.88
CA GLY A 266 -3.77 11.39 5.31
C GLY A 266 -4.86 10.40 4.84
N PHE A 267 -4.64 9.09 4.90
CA PHE A 267 -5.63 8.08 4.50
C PHE A 267 -6.51 7.68 5.68
N GLY A 268 -7.83 7.65 5.47
CA GLY A 268 -8.80 7.20 6.44
C GLY A 268 -8.72 8.04 7.71
N CYS A 269 -8.27 7.42 8.80
CA CYS A 269 -8.06 8.12 10.07
C CYS A 269 -6.61 8.58 10.29
N SER A 270 -5.65 8.19 9.45
CA SER A 270 -4.27 8.67 9.54
C SER A 270 -4.21 10.18 9.28
N THR A 271 -3.38 10.89 10.04
CA THR A 271 -3.16 12.33 9.85
C THR A 271 -1.99 12.60 8.90
N GLY A 272 -1.78 13.87 8.55
CA GLY A 272 -0.69 14.28 7.66
C GLY A 272 -1.08 14.22 6.19
N MET A 273 -0.07 14.12 5.33
CA MET A 273 -0.21 13.95 3.88
C MET A 273 0.92 13.02 3.40
N PRO A 274 0.72 12.26 2.32
CA PRO A 274 1.66 11.23 1.87
C PRO A 274 2.85 11.83 1.10
N TYR A 275 3.41 12.94 1.61
CA TYR A 275 4.70 13.43 1.16
C TYR A 275 5.77 12.40 1.46
N LEU A 276 6.82 12.42 0.65
CA LEU A 276 7.83 11.37 0.67
C LEU A 276 8.46 11.14 2.04
N ASP A 277 8.77 12.22 2.76
CA ASP A 277 9.33 12.17 4.11
C ASP A 277 8.32 11.61 5.12
N GLN A 278 7.05 12.01 5.05
CA GLN A 278 5.99 11.50 5.93
C GLN A 278 5.70 10.02 5.67
N GLU A 279 5.69 9.57 4.40
CA GLU A 279 5.57 8.16 4.02
C GLU A 279 6.71 7.32 4.62
N GLN A 280 7.95 7.78 4.47
CA GLN A 280 9.12 7.12 5.05
C GLN A 280 9.05 7.09 6.59
N ASN A 281 8.67 8.20 7.23
CA ASN A 281 8.54 8.29 8.68
C ASN A 281 7.43 7.37 9.22
N ALA A 282 6.32 7.24 8.47
CA ALA A 282 5.23 6.33 8.78
C ALA A 282 5.71 4.88 8.69
N MET A 283 6.34 4.49 7.58
CA MET A 283 6.87 3.14 7.38
C MET A 283 7.94 2.78 8.42
N GLU A 284 8.84 3.71 8.77
CA GLU A 284 9.84 3.52 9.83
C GLU A 284 9.15 3.22 11.17
N THR A 285 8.09 3.96 11.50
CA THR A 285 7.32 3.77 12.73
C THR A 285 6.57 2.43 12.74
N VAL A 286 6.01 2.02 11.59
CA VAL A 286 5.36 0.71 11.40
C VAL A 286 6.36 -0.43 11.61
N MET A 287 7.57 -0.33 11.03
CA MET A 287 8.63 -1.33 11.24
C MET A 287 9.06 -1.41 12.70
N GLN A 288 9.31 -0.27 13.35
CA GLN A 288 9.69 -0.28 14.76
C GLN A 288 8.58 -0.87 15.65
N PHE A 289 7.31 -0.57 15.35
CA PHE A 289 6.17 -1.15 16.06
C PHE A 289 6.11 -2.68 15.88
N ALA A 290 6.25 -3.17 14.64
CA ALA A 290 6.29 -4.60 14.35
C ALA A 290 7.41 -5.32 15.13
N ILE A 291 8.61 -4.75 15.12
CA ILE A 291 9.79 -5.37 15.74
C ILE A 291 9.73 -5.28 17.27
N HIS A 292 9.55 -4.08 17.81
CA HIS A 292 9.77 -3.82 19.23
C HIS A 292 8.51 -3.93 20.09
N LYS A 293 7.32 -3.85 19.48
CA LYS A 293 6.05 -3.93 20.22
C LYS A 293 5.29 -5.21 19.93
N LEU A 294 5.21 -5.65 18.67
CA LEU A 294 4.55 -6.90 18.29
C LEU A 294 5.47 -8.13 18.42
N GLY A 295 6.79 -7.91 18.42
CA GLY A 295 7.80 -8.93 18.69
C GLY A 295 8.14 -9.81 17.50
N PHE A 296 7.98 -9.31 16.26
CA PHE A 296 8.42 -10.01 15.06
C PHE A 296 9.82 -9.54 14.67
N PRO A 297 10.87 -10.38 14.78
CA PRO A 297 12.19 -10.04 14.28
C PRO A 297 12.16 -9.83 12.76
N PRO A 298 13.07 -9.02 12.18
CA PRO A 298 13.08 -8.74 10.73
C PRO A 298 12.99 -10.00 9.85
N ASN A 299 13.75 -11.05 10.17
CA ASN A 299 13.75 -12.31 9.42
C ASN A 299 12.43 -13.12 9.48
N GLN A 300 11.44 -12.65 10.22
CA GLN A 300 10.07 -13.15 10.25
C GLN A 300 9.06 -12.14 9.67
N ILE A 301 9.52 -11.08 9.00
CA ILE A 301 8.67 -10.07 8.38
C ILE A 301 8.73 -10.21 6.86
N ILE A 302 7.57 -10.39 6.23
CA ILE A 302 7.36 -10.23 4.79
C ILE A 302 6.79 -8.84 4.56
N LEU A 303 7.38 -8.08 3.65
CA LEU A 303 6.85 -6.79 3.23
C LEU A 303 6.02 -6.98 1.97
N TYR A 304 4.76 -6.59 1.99
CA TYR A 304 3.83 -6.76 0.88
C TYR A 304 3.27 -5.41 0.43
N GLY A 305 3.65 -4.98 -0.78
CA GLY A 305 3.22 -3.71 -1.37
C GLY A 305 2.35 -3.92 -2.60
N TRP A 306 1.21 -3.25 -2.64
CA TRP A 306 0.37 -3.17 -3.84
C TRP A 306 0.51 -1.82 -4.52
N SER A 307 0.73 -1.81 -5.83
CA SER A 307 0.81 -0.60 -6.64
C SER A 307 1.83 0.41 -6.07
N ILE A 308 1.41 1.63 -5.74
CA ILE A 308 2.25 2.66 -5.14
C ILE A 308 2.83 2.27 -3.77
N GLY A 309 2.15 1.38 -3.03
CA GLY A 309 2.62 0.82 -1.76
C GLY A 309 3.91 -0.01 -1.91
N GLY A 310 4.26 -0.39 -3.15
CA GLY A 310 5.56 -0.94 -3.49
C GLY A 310 6.73 0.01 -3.16
N TYR A 311 6.53 1.33 -3.19
CA TYR A 311 7.54 2.28 -2.76
C TYR A 311 7.84 2.16 -1.26
N SER A 312 6.81 2.24 -0.40
CA SER A 312 6.99 2.14 1.06
C SER A 312 7.57 0.77 1.44
N THR A 313 7.13 -0.29 0.76
CA THR A 313 7.62 -1.67 0.91
C THR A 313 9.11 -1.78 0.57
N THR A 314 9.53 -1.28 -0.61
CA THR A 314 10.94 -1.36 -1.01
C THR A 314 11.83 -0.41 -0.21
N TRP A 315 11.31 0.75 0.20
CA TRP A 315 12.02 1.63 1.13
C TRP A 315 12.32 0.91 2.45
N ALA A 316 11.35 0.20 3.02
CA ALA A 316 11.58 -0.62 4.21
C ALA A 316 12.60 -1.74 3.94
N ALA A 317 12.49 -2.46 2.82
CA ALA A 317 13.42 -3.54 2.46
C ALA A 317 14.87 -3.06 2.30
N ARG A 318 15.08 -1.84 1.80
CA ARG A 318 16.39 -1.20 1.68
C ARG A 318 17.07 -0.96 3.03
N HIS A 319 16.29 -0.62 4.05
CA HIS A 319 16.78 -0.25 5.37
C HIS A 319 16.82 -1.44 6.34
N TYR A 320 15.85 -2.34 6.23
CA TYR A 320 15.74 -3.58 7.02
C TYR A 320 16.08 -4.75 6.09
N THR A 321 17.34 -4.92 5.73
CA THR A 321 17.75 -5.89 4.71
C THR A 321 17.55 -7.36 5.10
N ASP A 322 17.38 -7.62 6.39
CA ASP A 322 17.21 -8.95 6.95
C ASP A 322 15.73 -9.37 6.98
N VAL A 323 14.83 -8.63 6.32
CA VAL A 323 13.45 -9.06 6.14
C VAL A 323 13.35 -10.38 5.39
N LYS A 324 12.34 -11.17 5.71
CA LYS A 324 12.16 -12.53 5.18
C LYS A 324 11.98 -12.54 3.66
N ALA A 325 11.12 -11.68 3.16
CA ALA A 325 10.81 -11.57 1.74
C ALA A 325 10.14 -10.22 1.42
N VAL A 326 10.17 -9.86 0.13
CA VAL A 326 9.44 -8.72 -0.42
C VAL A 326 8.46 -9.22 -1.48
N VAL A 327 7.18 -8.91 -1.32
CA VAL A 327 6.12 -9.18 -2.30
C VAL A 327 5.66 -7.85 -2.89
N LEU A 328 5.66 -7.77 -4.21
CA LEU A 328 5.33 -6.57 -4.95
C LEU A 328 4.26 -6.90 -5.99
N ASP A 329 3.02 -6.52 -5.70
CA ASP A 329 1.86 -6.76 -6.57
C ASP A 329 1.49 -5.52 -7.37
N ALA A 330 1.42 -5.67 -8.69
CA ALA A 330 1.03 -4.65 -9.65
C ALA A 330 1.76 -3.31 -9.41
N THR A 331 3.06 -3.38 -9.10
CA THR A 331 3.89 -2.21 -8.85
C THR A 331 4.68 -1.79 -10.09
N PHE A 332 5.41 -0.69 -9.97
CA PHE A 332 6.21 -0.09 -11.03
C PHE A 332 7.68 0.04 -10.59
N ASP A 333 8.57 0.34 -11.53
CA ASP A 333 9.98 0.61 -11.23
C ASP A 333 10.22 2.05 -10.76
N ASP A 334 9.51 3.00 -11.36
CA ASP A 334 9.64 4.45 -11.15
C ASP A 334 8.31 5.12 -11.46
N ILE A 335 7.86 6.05 -10.62
CA ILE A 335 6.59 6.77 -10.84
C ILE A 335 6.66 7.77 -11.98
N LEU A 336 7.84 8.31 -12.33
CA LEU A 336 7.94 9.42 -13.29
C LEU A 336 7.28 9.13 -14.64
N PRO A 337 7.51 7.98 -15.30
CA PRO A 337 6.86 7.68 -16.58
C PRO A 337 5.34 7.62 -16.49
N LEU A 338 4.81 7.16 -15.35
CA LEU A 338 3.37 7.10 -15.10
C LEU A 338 2.78 8.50 -14.85
N ALA A 339 3.51 9.36 -14.14
CA ALA A 339 3.10 10.73 -13.89
C ALA A 339 3.11 11.59 -15.16
N VAL A 340 4.12 11.41 -16.02
CA VAL A 340 4.19 12.11 -17.33
C VAL A 340 3.03 11.71 -18.22
N ARG A 341 2.69 10.41 -18.29
CA ARG A 341 1.54 9.92 -19.08
C ARG A 341 0.22 10.62 -18.72
N GLN A 342 0.02 10.96 -17.45
CA GLN A 342 -1.24 11.53 -16.98
C GLN A 342 -1.40 13.04 -17.30
N MET A 343 -0.35 13.67 -17.83
CA MET A 343 -0.27 15.12 -18.01
C MET A 343 -0.12 15.48 -19.49
N PRO A 344 -0.62 16.66 -19.92
CA PRO A 344 -0.34 17.16 -21.26
C PRO A 344 1.16 17.32 -21.52
N ASP A 345 1.62 17.00 -22.73
CA ASP A 345 3.05 17.01 -23.13
C ASP A 345 3.75 18.35 -22.82
N MET A 346 3.04 19.47 -22.96
CA MET A 346 3.56 20.81 -22.65
C MET A 346 4.04 20.95 -21.18
N LEU A 347 3.50 20.16 -20.26
CA LEU A 347 3.86 20.17 -18.84
C LEU A 347 4.97 19.17 -18.49
N GLU A 348 5.42 18.33 -19.42
CA GLU A 348 6.41 17.28 -19.16
C GLU A 348 7.66 17.80 -18.42
N PRO A 349 8.31 18.93 -18.78
CA PRO A 349 9.47 19.42 -18.05
C PRO A 349 9.16 19.77 -16.59
N LEU A 350 7.99 20.35 -16.33
CA LEU A 350 7.54 20.70 -14.98
C LEU A 350 7.23 19.45 -14.17
N VAL A 351 6.57 18.46 -14.76
CA VAL A 351 6.26 17.17 -14.12
C VAL A 351 7.55 16.45 -13.75
N LYS A 352 8.50 16.33 -14.69
CA LYS A 352 9.83 15.75 -14.45
C LYS A 352 10.54 16.40 -13.27
N MET A 353 10.61 17.73 -13.28
CA MET A 353 11.24 18.49 -12.19
C MET A 353 10.54 18.25 -10.85
N THR A 354 9.20 18.34 -10.84
CA THR A 354 8.39 18.23 -9.62
C THR A 354 8.52 16.84 -8.99
N ILE A 355 8.37 15.79 -9.79
CA ILE A 355 8.51 14.40 -9.34
C ILE A 355 9.91 14.16 -8.78
N ARG A 356 10.96 14.47 -9.55
CA ARG A 356 12.34 14.21 -9.10
C ARG A 356 12.75 15.00 -7.86
N CYS A 357 12.23 16.21 -7.68
CA CYS A 357 12.55 17.00 -6.50
C CYS A 357 11.76 16.55 -5.26
N TYR A 358 10.46 16.24 -5.42
CA TYR A 358 9.53 16.20 -4.28
C TYR A 358 8.72 14.90 -4.13
N ALA A 359 8.65 14.05 -5.15
CA ALA A 359 7.85 12.83 -5.16
C ALA A 359 8.55 11.70 -5.92
N ASP A 360 9.85 11.53 -5.69
CA ASP A 360 10.68 10.57 -6.41
C ASP A 360 10.47 9.15 -5.86
N LEU A 361 9.36 8.53 -6.26
CA LEU A 361 9.01 7.16 -5.88
C LEU A 361 9.74 6.17 -6.79
N ASN A 362 11.00 5.87 -6.46
CA ASN A 362 11.85 4.95 -7.21
C ASN A 362 11.95 3.59 -6.53
N VAL A 363 11.05 2.68 -6.90
CA VAL A 363 10.95 1.32 -6.34
C VAL A 363 12.17 0.49 -6.73
N ALA A 364 12.62 0.58 -7.98
CA ALA A 364 13.75 -0.20 -8.47
C ALA A 364 15.06 0.20 -7.79
N GLU A 365 15.28 1.49 -7.52
CA GLU A 365 16.44 1.96 -6.76
C GLU A 365 16.44 1.45 -5.33
N ASN A 366 15.29 1.50 -4.63
CA ASN A 366 15.20 0.94 -3.29
C ASN A 366 15.45 -0.57 -3.28
N LEU A 367 14.87 -1.29 -4.25
CA LEU A 367 15.00 -2.74 -4.36
C LEU A 367 16.43 -3.19 -4.72
N ALA A 368 17.22 -2.34 -5.37
CA ALA A 368 18.60 -2.65 -5.78
C ALA A 368 19.54 -2.92 -4.59
N ASP A 369 19.19 -2.43 -3.41
CA ASP A 369 19.94 -2.59 -2.15
C ASP A 369 19.43 -3.76 -1.27
N TYR A 370 18.36 -4.42 -1.69
CA TYR A 370 17.78 -5.58 -1.02
C TYR A 370 18.17 -6.87 -1.74
N HIS A 371 18.81 -7.78 -1.01
CA HIS A 371 19.37 -9.01 -1.56
C HIS A 371 18.51 -10.26 -1.30
N GLY A 372 17.52 -10.18 -0.41
CA GLY A 372 16.68 -11.32 -0.06
C GLY A 372 15.65 -11.72 -1.13
N PRO A 373 14.77 -12.69 -0.83
CA PRO A 373 13.74 -13.17 -1.75
C PRO A 373 12.76 -12.06 -2.16
N VAL A 374 12.43 -12.01 -3.46
CA VAL A 374 11.47 -11.06 -4.04
C VAL A 374 10.46 -11.83 -4.87
N LYS A 375 9.17 -11.54 -4.68
CA LYS A 375 8.06 -12.06 -5.48
C LYS A 375 7.39 -10.89 -6.19
N LEU A 376 7.39 -10.92 -7.51
CA LEU A 376 6.79 -9.88 -8.35
C LEU A 376 5.49 -10.42 -8.93
N ILE A 377 4.36 -9.76 -8.69
CA ILE A 377 3.08 -10.11 -9.29
C ILE A 377 2.75 -9.04 -10.32
N ARG A 378 2.64 -9.45 -11.59
CA ARG A 378 2.38 -8.53 -12.71
C ARG A 378 1.03 -8.86 -13.33
N ARG A 379 0.17 -7.84 -13.41
CA ARG A 379 -1.10 -7.92 -14.13
C ARG A 379 -0.83 -7.64 -15.61
N SER A 380 -1.24 -8.56 -16.48
CA SER A 380 -0.92 -8.46 -17.92
C SER A 380 -1.75 -7.38 -18.62
N GLN A 381 -2.97 -7.15 -18.18
CA GLN A 381 -3.90 -6.14 -18.72
C GLN A 381 -4.03 -4.94 -17.78
N ASP A 382 -2.91 -4.49 -17.20
CA ASP A 382 -2.90 -3.36 -16.27
C ASP A 382 -2.94 -2.02 -17.02
N GLU A 383 -4.05 -1.30 -16.92
CA GLU A 383 -4.26 0.00 -17.56
C GLU A 383 -3.57 1.16 -16.80
N ILE A 384 -3.22 0.96 -15.53
CA ILE A 384 -2.68 2.00 -14.67
C ILE A 384 -1.16 1.99 -14.69
N ILE A 385 -0.58 0.80 -14.60
CA ILE A 385 0.85 0.53 -14.44
C ILE A 385 1.55 0.32 -15.79
N ALA A 386 0.83 0.47 -16.91
CA ALA A 386 1.38 0.58 -18.25
C ALA A 386 1.51 2.06 -18.67
N THR A 387 2.55 2.40 -19.44
CA THR A 387 2.63 3.74 -20.05
C THR A 387 1.76 3.87 -21.29
N ASP A 388 1.33 2.76 -21.87
CA ASP A 388 0.39 2.66 -22.98
C ASP A 388 -0.62 1.53 -22.65
N PRO A 389 -1.87 1.88 -22.24
CA PRO A 389 -2.86 0.89 -21.85
C PRO A 389 -3.12 -0.17 -22.93
N GLY A 390 -3.22 -1.44 -22.54
CA GLY A 390 -3.35 -2.57 -23.48
C GLY A 390 -2.03 -3.00 -24.14
N ASN A 391 -0.96 -2.22 -24.02
CA ASN A 391 0.35 -2.58 -24.54
C ASN A 391 1.25 -3.17 -23.44
N LEU A 392 1.27 -4.51 -23.39
CA LEU A 392 2.03 -5.31 -22.41
C LEU A 392 3.50 -4.89 -22.30
N ALA A 393 4.10 -4.45 -23.42
CA ALA A 393 5.50 -4.05 -23.48
C ALA A 393 5.83 -2.86 -22.58
N THR A 394 4.84 -2.00 -22.36
CA THR A 394 5.00 -0.76 -21.61
C THR A 394 4.67 -0.89 -20.12
N ASN A 395 4.30 -2.09 -19.67
CA ASN A 395 4.03 -2.38 -18.27
C ASN A 395 5.30 -2.13 -17.42
N ARG A 396 5.20 -1.25 -16.42
CA ARG A 396 6.34 -0.87 -15.58
C ARG A 396 6.88 -2.02 -14.71
N GLY A 397 6.09 -3.07 -14.49
CA GLY A 397 6.56 -4.31 -13.87
C GLY A 397 7.65 -5.01 -14.68
N ASN A 398 7.61 -4.93 -16.02
CA ASN A 398 8.67 -5.47 -16.88
C ASN A 398 9.99 -4.70 -16.68
N MET A 399 9.90 -3.38 -16.56
CA MET A 399 11.05 -2.51 -16.31
C MET A 399 11.66 -2.78 -14.94
N LEU A 400 10.81 -3.01 -13.93
CA LEU A 400 11.25 -3.35 -12.57
C LEU A 400 12.00 -4.69 -12.55
N LEU A 401 11.41 -5.75 -13.13
CA LEU A 401 12.04 -7.06 -13.20
C LEU A 401 13.37 -7.01 -13.97
N THR A 402 13.40 -6.29 -15.10
CA THR A 402 14.64 -6.13 -15.89
C THR A 402 15.74 -5.44 -15.07
N LYS A 403 15.42 -4.33 -14.38
CA LYS A 403 16.38 -3.61 -13.53
C LYS A 403 16.88 -4.49 -12.38
N LEU A 404 15.99 -5.26 -11.73
CA LEU A 404 16.34 -6.18 -10.66
C LEU A 404 17.29 -7.28 -11.13
N LEU A 405 16.95 -7.97 -12.23
CA LEU A 405 17.76 -9.05 -12.76
C LEU A 405 19.11 -8.55 -13.28
N LYS A 406 19.13 -7.39 -13.96
CA LYS A 406 20.38 -6.74 -14.40
C LYS A 406 21.30 -6.39 -13.23
N ARG A 407 20.73 -5.98 -12.09
CA ARG A 407 21.49 -5.68 -10.88
C ARG A 407 22.03 -6.94 -10.19
N ARG A 408 21.21 -7.98 -10.06
CA ARG A 408 21.58 -9.23 -9.36
C ARG A 408 22.49 -10.13 -10.21
N TYR A 409 22.27 -10.15 -11.53
CA TYR A 409 22.94 -11.05 -12.47
C TYR A 409 23.48 -10.28 -13.69
N PRO A 410 24.38 -9.31 -13.51
CA PRO A 410 24.85 -8.43 -14.61
C PRO A 410 25.60 -9.17 -15.72
N GLN A 411 26.16 -10.34 -15.43
CA GLN A 411 26.80 -11.19 -16.44
C GLN A 411 25.77 -11.93 -17.31
N LEU A 412 24.64 -12.34 -16.71
CA LEU A 412 23.56 -13.04 -17.40
C LEU A 412 22.65 -12.07 -18.16
N ILE A 413 22.27 -10.95 -17.56
CA ILE A 413 21.45 -9.90 -18.17
C ILE A 413 22.35 -8.75 -18.59
N ASN A 414 22.84 -8.85 -19.82
CA ASN A 414 23.73 -7.89 -20.46
C ASN A 414 23.11 -7.36 -21.76
N ASN A 415 23.81 -6.47 -22.47
CA ASN A 415 23.28 -5.82 -23.68
C ASN A 415 22.84 -6.80 -24.79
N GLN A 416 23.34 -8.04 -24.80
CA GLN A 416 22.95 -9.07 -25.77
C GLN A 416 21.69 -9.82 -25.33
N THR A 417 21.64 -10.26 -24.06
CA THR A 417 20.56 -11.09 -23.51
C THR A 417 19.35 -10.29 -23.03
N GLU A 418 19.51 -9.00 -22.74
CA GLU A 418 18.42 -8.10 -22.33
C GLU A 418 17.30 -8.03 -23.39
N LYS A 419 17.64 -8.16 -24.67
CA LYS A 419 16.65 -8.24 -25.77
C LYS A 419 15.82 -9.51 -25.72
N VAL A 420 16.42 -10.64 -25.31
CA VAL A 420 15.72 -11.93 -25.16
C VAL A 420 14.78 -11.86 -23.97
N LEU A 421 15.25 -11.33 -22.84
CA LEU A 421 14.41 -11.07 -21.66
C LEU A 421 13.24 -10.17 -22.01
N TYR A 422 13.48 -9.06 -22.72
CA TYR A 422 12.42 -8.17 -23.16
C TYR A 422 11.39 -8.88 -24.03
N ARG A 423 11.83 -9.64 -25.05
CA ARG A 423 10.93 -10.44 -25.91
C ARG A 423 10.08 -11.42 -25.09
N TRP A 424 10.68 -12.08 -24.11
CA TRP A 424 9.94 -12.97 -23.22
C TRP A 424 8.90 -12.19 -22.41
N LEU A 425 9.25 -11.07 -21.78
CA LEU A 425 8.34 -10.25 -20.97
C LEU A 425 7.12 -9.70 -21.72
N ILE A 426 7.26 -9.44 -23.03
CA ILE A 426 6.17 -8.92 -23.87
C ILE A 426 5.30 -10.02 -24.51
N THR A 427 5.61 -11.30 -24.28
CA THR A 427 4.80 -12.42 -24.77
C THR A 427 3.78 -12.87 -23.72
N THR A 428 2.69 -13.48 -24.18
CA THR A 428 1.60 -13.92 -23.30
C THR A 428 2.02 -15.13 -22.45
N ALA A 429 1.35 -15.31 -21.31
CA ALA A 429 0.69 -16.58 -20.98
C ALA A 429 1.26 -17.85 -21.66
N ALA A 430 0.52 -18.22 -22.70
CA ALA A 430 0.65 -19.45 -23.45
C ALA A 430 1.89 -19.48 -24.34
N ASP A 431 2.41 -18.31 -24.73
CA ASP A 431 3.53 -18.25 -25.68
C ASP A 431 4.88 -18.34 -24.99
N GLN A 432 4.98 -17.93 -23.73
CA GLN A 432 6.22 -18.08 -22.96
C GLN A 432 6.58 -19.54 -22.67
N GLY A 433 5.59 -20.41 -22.44
CA GLY A 433 5.85 -21.85 -22.28
C GLY A 433 6.42 -22.48 -23.55
N LYS A 434 6.10 -21.94 -24.73
CA LYS A 434 6.71 -22.37 -26.00
C LYS A 434 8.17 -21.95 -26.13
N PHE A 435 8.58 -20.83 -25.53
CA PHE A 435 9.99 -20.42 -25.51
C PHE A 435 10.89 -21.35 -24.70
N GLN A 436 10.35 -22.02 -23.67
CA GLN A 436 11.10 -23.04 -22.90
C GLN A 436 11.38 -24.31 -23.71
N GLN A 437 10.57 -24.61 -24.73
CA GLN A 437 10.79 -25.79 -25.60
C GLN A 437 11.91 -25.59 -26.65
N PHE A 438 12.43 -24.36 -26.79
CA PHE A 438 13.50 -24.01 -27.73
C PHE A 438 14.86 -23.74 -27.05
N LEU A 439 14.92 -23.89 -25.73
CA LEU A 439 16.15 -23.93 -24.93
C LEU A 439 16.39 -25.37 -24.49
#